data_AF-A0A2G5BEI7-F1
#
_entry.id   AF-A0A2G5BEI7-F1
#
_cell.length_a   1.000
_cell.length_b   1.000
_cell.length_c   1.000
_cell.angle_alpha   90.00
_cell.angle_beta   90.00
_cell.angle_gamma   90.00
#
_symmetry.space_group_name_H-M   'P 1'
#
loop_
_entity.id
_entity.type
_entity.pdbx_description
1 polymer ?
#
loop_
_entity_poly.entity_id
_entity_poly.type
_entity_poly.pdbx_seq_one_letter_code
_entity_poly.pdbx_strand_id
1 'polypeptide(L)'
;MPSYDVNVMDYTDINYNPYSLSRYLELPFCTEMDADGRWVLVTDLPFDPSLVPLPDNYNRVWLPYTCQMRRISYDTLTKTLNDRRRPIHWFGDSNTRRALKKITTLGEWCTLPEDLASRKCICEDQGERFPIYNTAASQTILDVNSTDGGHKVTGRYNPQQVPKDNIRIISLRVGGLTNNSNFLWQNHFASNLTKRFGHPSTIILSLTNWDAAFTSLSYFANQLDMLMERINDTYDGSAKIIVRTGQYFCCHTDTSSSHRRYSRLRNRAFDNYLISAIRLRLGKKYDIHVWDV
;
A
#
# COMPACT_ATOMS: atom_id res chain seq x y z
N MET A 1 3.75 24.61 -14.23
CA MET A 1 3.23 23.96 -15.46
C MET A 1 1.73 23.79 -15.27
N PRO A 2 0.89 24.29 -16.18
CA PRO A 2 -0.54 24.05 -16.10
C PRO A 2 -0.77 22.55 -16.26
N SER A 3 -1.43 21.95 -15.27
CA SER A 3 -2.06 20.65 -15.41
C SER A 3 -2.96 20.74 -16.63
N TYR A 4 -2.65 20.03 -17.72
CA TYR A 4 -3.70 19.68 -18.67
C TYR A 4 -4.61 18.73 -17.93
N ASP A 5 -5.54 19.27 -17.15
CA ASP A 5 -6.75 18.56 -16.78
C ASP A 5 -7.41 18.28 -18.12
N VAL A 6 -7.16 17.09 -18.66
CA VAL A 6 -7.98 16.55 -19.73
C VAL A 6 -9.37 16.60 -19.12
N ASN A 7 -10.18 17.54 -19.60
CA ASN A 7 -11.52 17.75 -19.12
C ASN A 7 -12.35 16.59 -19.68
N VAL A 8 -12.17 15.40 -19.12
CA VAL A 8 -13.00 14.20 -19.34
C VAL A 8 -14.31 14.38 -18.56
N MET A 9 -14.82 15.61 -18.55
CA MET A 9 -16.15 15.94 -18.07
C MET A 9 -17.10 15.57 -19.19
N ASP A 10 -17.47 14.30 -19.13
CA ASP A 10 -18.20 13.51 -20.11
C ASP A 10 -19.69 13.87 -20.14
N TYR A 11 -20.00 15.16 -20.31
CA TYR A 11 -21.36 15.68 -20.23
C TYR A 11 -22.16 15.58 -21.53
N THR A 12 -21.52 15.34 -22.68
CA THR A 12 -22.17 15.69 -23.96
C THR A 12 -22.76 14.53 -24.75
N ASP A 13 -22.57 13.25 -24.39
CA ASP A 13 -23.43 12.20 -24.97
C ASP A 13 -23.44 10.89 -24.15
N ILE A 14 -24.43 10.74 -23.25
CA ILE A 14 -24.67 9.53 -22.44
C ILE A 14 -24.82 8.29 -23.35
N ASN A 15 -25.26 8.48 -24.60
CA ASN A 15 -25.53 7.38 -25.52
C ASN A 15 -24.27 6.83 -26.19
N TYR A 16 -23.14 7.55 -26.20
CA TYR A 16 -21.94 7.13 -26.93
C TYR A 16 -20.70 6.91 -26.08
N ASN A 17 -20.62 7.45 -24.86
CA ASN A 17 -19.45 7.22 -24.02
C ASN A 17 -19.67 6.07 -23.00
N PRO A 18 -19.03 4.89 -23.20
CA PRO A 18 -19.08 3.81 -22.21
C PRO A 18 -18.45 4.19 -20.86
N TYR A 19 -17.69 5.28 -20.82
CA TYR A 19 -17.00 5.78 -19.63
C TYR A 19 -17.75 6.90 -18.91
N SER A 20 -19.00 7.22 -19.30
CA SER A 20 -19.78 8.29 -18.66
C SER A 20 -19.92 8.07 -17.16
N LEU A 21 -19.72 9.14 -16.37
CA LEU A 21 -19.93 9.10 -14.92
C LEU A 21 -21.34 8.67 -14.55
N SER A 22 -22.34 9.04 -15.35
CA SER A 22 -23.74 8.67 -15.12
C SER A 22 -23.96 7.15 -15.08
N ARG A 23 -23.11 6.37 -15.76
CA ARG A 23 -23.21 4.91 -15.87
C ARG A 23 -22.27 4.16 -14.91
N TYR A 24 -21.47 4.87 -14.12
CA TYR A 24 -20.45 4.25 -13.28
C TYR A 24 -21.04 3.22 -12.28
N LEU A 25 -22.19 3.54 -11.69
CA LEU A 25 -22.87 2.65 -10.73
C LEU A 25 -23.52 1.42 -11.39
N GLU A 26 -23.64 1.40 -12.72
CA GLU A 26 -24.12 0.24 -13.50
C GLU A 26 -23.01 -0.76 -13.79
N LEU A 27 -21.74 -0.37 -13.60
CA LEU A 27 -20.60 -1.23 -13.86
C LEU A 27 -20.55 -2.41 -12.87
N PRO A 28 -19.99 -3.57 -13.27
CA PRO A 28 -19.74 -4.67 -12.33
C PRO A 28 -18.71 -4.26 -11.27
N PHE A 29 -18.71 -4.91 -10.11
CA PHE A 29 -17.66 -4.69 -9.12
C PHE A 29 -16.30 -5.15 -9.64
N CYS A 30 -15.25 -4.38 -9.32
CA CYS A 30 -13.88 -4.74 -9.66
C CYS A 30 -13.48 -6.07 -8.99
N THR A 31 -12.90 -6.96 -9.78
CA THR A 31 -12.29 -8.22 -9.30
C THR A 31 -10.79 -8.10 -9.06
N GLU A 32 -10.19 -7.02 -9.56
CA GLU A 32 -8.77 -6.70 -9.46
C GLU A 32 -8.58 -5.34 -8.76
N MET A 33 -7.38 -5.10 -8.23
CA MET A 33 -7.07 -3.90 -7.44
C MET A 33 -6.27 -2.84 -8.23
N ASP A 34 -5.94 -3.11 -9.50
CA ASP A 34 -5.14 -2.27 -10.40
C ASP A 34 -5.92 -1.86 -11.67
N ALA A 35 -7.23 -1.61 -11.53
CA ALA A 35 -8.08 -1.23 -12.65
C ALA A 35 -7.80 0.20 -13.14
N ASP A 36 -7.63 0.36 -14.45
CA ASP A 36 -7.48 1.65 -15.13
C ASP A 36 -8.68 2.57 -14.86
N GLY A 37 -8.41 3.85 -14.63
CA GLY A 37 -9.43 4.80 -14.19
C GLY A 37 -9.04 6.26 -14.30
N ARG A 38 -9.77 7.09 -13.56
CA ARG A 38 -9.60 8.55 -13.51
C ARG A 38 -9.84 9.10 -12.10
N TRP A 39 -9.19 10.22 -11.81
CA TRP A 39 -9.50 11.05 -10.65
C TRP A 39 -10.60 12.04 -11.01
N VAL A 40 -11.65 12.11 -10.19
CA VAL A 40 -12.83 12.96 -10.40
C VAL A 40 -13.09 13.75 -9.14
N LEU A 41 -13.38 15.05 -9.26
CA LEU A 41 -13.76 15.85 -8.09
C LEU A 41 -15.10 15.35 -7.54
N VAL A 42 -15.22 15.29 -6.22
CA VAL A 42 -16.47 14.86 -5.57
C VAL A 42 -17.66 15.74 -5.97
N THR A 43 -17.42 17.03 -6.22
CA THR A 43 -18.45 17.98 -6.68
C THR A 43 -18.98 17.70 -8.08
N ASP A 44 -18.25 16.91 -8.87
CA ASP A 44 -18.58 16.60 -10.26
C ASP A 44 -19.28 15.24 -10.40
N LEU A 45 -19.51 14.53 -9.29
CA LEU A 45 -20.20 13.24 -9.29
C LEU A 45 -21.71 13.44 -9.53
N PRO A 46 -22.31 12.76 -10.53
CA PRO A 46 -23.75 12.84 -10.79
C PRO A 46 -24.59 11.94 -9.86
N PHE A 47 -23.99 11.44 -8.77
CA PHE A 47 -24.59 10.50 -7.82
C PHE A 47 -24.04 10.75 -6.41
N ASP A 48 -24.62 10.10 -5.40
CA ASP A 48 -24.21 10.23 -4.00
C ASP A 48 -22.73 9.80 -3.81
N PRO A 49 -21.84 10.71 -3.35
CA PRO A 49 -20.44 10.38 -3.06
C PRO A 49 -20.24 9.26 -2.05
N SER A 50 -21.25 8.93 -1.23
CA SER A 50 -21.18 7.82 -0.26
C SER A 50 -21.06 6.43 -0.92
N LEU A 51 -21.42 6.33 -2.21
CA LEU A 51 -21.39 5.12 -3.02
C LEU A 51 -20.01 4.80 -3.61
N VAL A 52 -19.06 5.73 -3.51
CA VAL A 52 -17.69 5.58 -3.99
C VAL A 52 -16.70 5.63 -2.82
N PRO A 53 -15.42 5.27 -3.04
CA PRO A 53 -14.40 5.43 -1.99
C PRO A 53 -14.30 6.87 -1.50
N LEU A 54 -13.79 7.04 -0.28
CA LEU A 54 -13.56 8.35 0.30
C LEU A 54 -12.60 9.17 -0.56
N PRO A 55 -12.81 10.49 -0.68
CA PRO A 55 -11.93 11.35 -1.45
C PRO A 55 -10.52 11.44 -0.85
N ASP A 56 -9.56 11.79 -1.72
CA ASP A 56 -8.23 12.19 -1.34
C ASP A 56 -8.20 13.59 -0.71
N ASN A 57 -7.00 14.07 -0.36
CA ASN A 57 -6.80 15.39 0.23
C ASN A 57 -7.02 16.56 -0.75
N TYR A 58 -7.32 16.29 -2.03
CA TYR A 58 -7.73 17.26 -3.05
C TYR A 58 -9.22 17.17 -3.39
N ASN A 59 -10.00 16.47 -2.56
CA ASN A 59 -11.42 16.21 -2.76
C ASN A 59 -11.71 15.47 -4.08
N ARG A 60 -10.82 14.56 -4.48
CA ARG A 60 -10.95 13.72 -5.67
C ARG A 60 -11.13 12.25 -5.29
N VAL A 61 -11.93 11.53 -6.05
CA VAL A 61 -12.09 10.08 -5.95
C VAL A 61 -11.51 9.41 -7.19
N TRP A 62 -10.84 8.27 -7.01
CA TRP A 62 -10.46 7.40 -8.12
C TRP A 62 -11.69 6.59 -8.56
N LEU A 63 -11.98 6.54 -9.85
CA LEU A 63 -13.07 5.75 -10.42
C LEU A 63 -12.53 4.95 -11.62
N PRO A 64 -12.54 3.60 -11.57
CA PRO A 64 -12.15 2.79 -12.70
C PRO A 64 -13.12 2.91 -13.88
N TYR A 65 -12.61 2.69 -15.08
CA TYR A 65 -13.40 2.84 -16.31
C TYR A 65 -14.38 1.70 -16.57
N THR A 66 -14.05 0.49 -16.11
CA THR A 66 -14.73 -0.76 -16.50
C THR A 66 -15.40 -1.46 -15.32
N CYS A 67 -15.20 -0.97 -14.10
CA CYS A 67 -15.75 -1.58 -12.89
C CYS A 67 -15.93 -0.55 -11.77
N GLN A 68 -16.83 -0.85 -10.84
CA GLN A 68 -17.00 -0.06 -9.62
C GLN A 68 -16.16 -0.62 -8.47
N MET A 69 -15.51 0.25 -7.72
CA MET A 69 -14.80 -0.17 -6.51
C MET A 69 -15.79 -0.52 -5.41
N ARG A 70 -15.58 -1.66 -4.76
CA ARG A 70 -16.38 -2.06 -3.61
C ARG A 70 -15.83 -1.42 -2.34
N ARG A 71 -16.67 -0.69 -1.61
CA ARG A 71 -16.34 -0.25 -0.25
C ARG A 71 -16.32 -1.47 0.68
N ILE A 72 -15.16 -1.74 1.27
CA ILE A 72 -14.98 -2.81 2.27
C ILE A 72 -14.87 -2.15 3.63
N SER A 73 -15.78 -2.51 4.56
CA SER A 73 -15.70 -2.04 5.95
C SER A 73 -14.51 -2.70 6.67
N TYR A 74 -13.99 -2.06 7.72
CA TYR A 74 -12.94 -2.68 8.54
C TYR A 74 -13.40 -3.99 9.18
N ASP A 75 -14.68 -4.12 9.54
CA ASP A 75 -15.26 -5.38 10.00
C ASP A 75 -15.21 -6.49 8.96
N THR A 76 -15.60 -6.19 7.73
CA THR A 76 -15.49 -7.16 6.62
C THR A 76 -14.03 -7.51 6.34
N LEU A 77 -13.13 -6.52 6.38
CA LEU A 77 -11.69 -6.70 6.15
C LEU A 77 -11.08 -7.64 7.19
N THR A 78 -11.28 -7.36 8.48
CA THR A 78 -10.69 -8.15 9.57
C THR A 78 -11.27 -9.55 9.61
N LYS A 79 -12.59 -9.74 9.43
CA LYS A 79 -13.21 -11.08 9.33
C LYS A 79 -12.60 -11.90 8.20
N THR A 80 -12.52 -11.33 6.99
CA THR A 80 -11.99 -12.02 5.80
C THR A 80 -10.52 -12.40 5.96
N LEU A 81 -9.72 -11.56 6.62
CA LEU A 81 -8.31 -11.82 6.85
C LEU A 81 -8.08 -12.76 8.07
N ASN A 82 -8.95 -12.72 9.08
CA ASN A 82 -8.87 -13.55 10.28
C ASN A 82 -9.14 -15.04 9.97
N ASP A 83 -10.01 -15.34 9.01
CA ASP A 83 -10.25 -16.71 8.54
C ASP A 83 -8.97 -17.44 8.08
N ARG A 84 -7.91 -16.68 7.77
CA ARG A 84 -6.62 -17.25 7.37
C ARG A 84 -5.75 -17.68 8.55
N ARG A 85 -6.00 -17.17 9.77
CA ARG A 85 -5.27 -17.39 11.05
C ARG A 85 -3.73 -17.36 10.99
N ARG A 86 -3.17 -16.91 9.86
CA ARG A 86 -1.74 -16.80 9.62
C ARG A 86 -1.37 -15.33 9.54
N PRO A 87 -0.17 -14.94 10.00
CA PRO A 87 0.25 -13.55 9.97
C PRO A 87 0.38 -13.03 8.53
N ILE A 88 0.35 -11.71 8.41
CA ILE A 88 0.75 -10.98 7.21
C ILE A 88 2.16 -10.49 7.43
N HIS A 89 3.09 -10.81 6.53
CA HIS A 89 4.43 -10.21 6.54
C HIS A 89 4.42 -9.01 5.58
N TRP A 90 4.56 -7.80 6.12
CA TRP A 90 4.50 -6.57 5.34
C TRP A 90 5.86 -5.89 5.31
N PHE A 91 6.54 -5.99 4.17
CA PHE A 91 7.80 -5.31 3.91
C PHE A 91 7.52 -3.99 3.23
N GLY A 92 8.01 -2.89 3.80
CA GLY A 92 8.05 -1.66 3.05
C GLY A 92 8.54 -0.44 3.78
N ASP A 93 8.41 0.68 3.08
CA ASP A 93 8.97 1.97 3.48
C ASP A 93 7.94 2.87 4.19
N SER A 94 8.10 4.19 4.05
CA SER A 94 7.16 5.18 4.56
C SER A 94 5.71 4.95 4.12
N ASN A 95 5.46 4.35 2.95
CA ASN A 95 4.10 4.06 2.51
C ASN A 95 3.44 3.00 3.37
N THR A 96 4.20 1.98 3.81
CA THR A 96 3.69 0.94 4.71
C THR A 96 3.28 1.57 6.03
N ARG A 97 4.10 2.48 6.57
CA ARG A 97 3.75 3.22 7.79
C ARG A 97 2.41 3.93 7.65
N ARG A 98 2.15 4.67 6.57
CA ARG A 98 0.87 5.38 6.38
C ARG A 98 -0.32 4.44 6.25
N ALA A 99 -0.17 3.35 5.49
CA ALA A 99 -1.21 2.35 5.37
C ALA A 99 -1.53 1.70 6.72
N LEU A 100 -0.50 1.38 7.52
CA LEU A 100 -0.68 0.84 8.86
C LEU A 100 -1.33 1.84 9.81
N LYS A 101 -1.00 3.13 9.76
CA LYS A 101 -1.71 4.15 10.56
C LYS A 101 -3.20 4.19 10.22
N LYS A 102 -3.56 4.20 8.94
CA LYS A 102 -4.97 4.10 8.50
C LYS A 102 -5.63 2.81 9.00
N ILE A 103 -4.99 1.66 8.82
CA ILE A 103 -5.55 0.35 9.21
C ILE A 103 -5.74 0.25 10.72
N THR A 104 -4.73 0.64 11.50
CA THR A 104 -4.74 0.53 12.96
C THR A 104 -5.65 1.54 13.65
N THR A 105 -6.10 2.58 12.95
CA THR A 105 -7.07 3.56 13.47
C THR A 105 -8.45 3.40 12.84
N LEU A 106 -8.71 2.28 12.15
CA LEU A 106 -10.00 2.06 11.47
C LEU A 106 -10.38 3.22 10.53
N GLY A 107 -9.36 3.81 9.90
CA GLY A 107 -9.49 4.89 8.94
C GLY A 107 -9.34 6.28 9.53
N GLU A 108 -9.44 6.46 10.85
CA GLU A 108 -9.53 7.78 11.52
C GLU A 108 -8.29 8.65 11.32
N TRP A 109 -7.09 8.08 11.28
CA TRP A 109 -5.86 8.86 11.04
C TRP A 109 -6.01 9.64 9.73
N CYS A 110 -5.79 10.96 9.71
CA CYS A 110 -5.97 11.77 8.49
C CYS A 110 -7.40 11.78 7.93
N THR A 111 -8.40 12.05 8.75
CA THR A 111 -9.81 12.19 8.30
C THR A 111 -10.44 13.53 8.62
N LEU A 112 -9.95 14.22 9.64
CA LEU A 112 -10.44 15.55 9.99
C LEU A 112 -10.04 16.57 8.91
N PRO A 113 -10.91 17.51 8.53
CA PRO A 113 -10.59 18.52 7.51
C PRO A 113 -9.26 19.26 7.74
N GLU A 114 -8.95 19.58 8.99
CA GLU A 114 -7.70 20.22 9.41
C GLU A 114 -6.47 19.33 9.21
N ASP A 115 -6.63 18.01 9.31
CA ASP A 115 -5.54 17.05 9.11
C ASP A 115 -5.22 16.87 7.63
N LEU A 116 -6.23 16.90 6.75
CA LEU A 116 -6.08 16.62 5.31
C LEU A 116 -5.06 17.57 4.64
N ALA A 117 -5.06 18.84 5.05
CA ALA A 117 -4.11 19.84 4.55
C ALA A 117 -2.76 19.83 5.31
N SER A 118 -2.66 19.08 6.40
CA SER A 118 -1.44 19.06 7.21
C SER A 118 -0.28 18.40 6.47
N ARG A 119 0.92 18.97 6.63
CA ARG A 119 2.17 18.40 6.06
C ARG A 119 2.37 16.95 6.46
N LYS A 120 2.02 16.59 7.69
CA LYS A 120 2.09 15.21 8.21
C LYS A 120 1.23 14.28 7.38
N CYS A 121 -0.03 14.67 7.15
CA CYS A 121 -0.97 13.84 6.43
C CYS A 121 -0.59 13.63 4.97
N ILE A 122 -0.12 14.70 4.33
CA ILE A 122 0.33 14.65 2.94
C ILE A 122 1.55 13.74 2.82
N CYS A 123 2.63 14.02 3.55
CA CYS A 123 3.91 13.33 3.35
C CYS A 123 4.88 13.27 4.54
N GLU A 124 4.74 14.09 5.57
CA GLU A 124 5.78 14.32 6.59
C GLU A 124 5.52 13.63 7.92
N ASP A 125 4.89 12.47 7.88
CA ASP A 125 4.49 11.69 9.04
C ASP A 125 5.64 10.89 9.70
N GLN A 126 6.88 11.09 9.23
CA GLN A 126 8.07 10.33 9.65
C GLN A 126 8.54 10.62 11.08
N GLY A 127 8.35 11.86 11.56
CA GLY A 127 8.66 12.28 12.92
C GLY A 127 7.45 12.28 13.84
N GLU A 128 6.28 11.87 13.33
CA GLU A 128 5.05 11.86 14.10
C GLU A 128 5.10 10.74 15.15
N ARG A 129 4.91 11.13 16.42
CA ARG A 129 4.62 10.17 17.48
C ARG A 129 3.24 9.59 17.24
N PHE A 130 3.16 8.27 17.13
CA PHE A 130 1.92 7.56 16.90
C PHE A 130 1.62 6.66 18.11
N PRO A 131 0.46 6.79 18.76
CA PRO A 131 0.20 6.17 20.05
C PRO A 131 0.15 4.63 19.99
N ILE A 132 -0.22 4.07 18.83
CA ILE A 132 -0.41 2.62 18.68
C ILE A 132 0.93 1.88 18.61
N TYR A 133 1.90 2.41 17.86
CA TYR A 133 3.19 1.76 17.67
C TYR A 133 4.33 2.74 17.34
N ASN A 134 5.56 2.29 17.57
CA ASN A 134 6.74 3.06 17.20
C ASN A 134 6.97 2.99 15.68
N THR A 135 6.61 4.08 15.00
CA THR A 135 6.74 4.26 13.55
C THR A 135 8.19 4.22 13.03
N ALA A 136 9.17 4.40 13.91
CA ALA A 136 10.58 4.34 13.57
C ALA A 136 11.17 2.93 13.71
N ALA A 137 10.47 1.99 14.38
CA ALA A 137 11.00 0.64 14.61
C ALA A 137 11.24 -0.09 13.27
N SER A 138 12.37 -0.80 13.17
CA SER A 138 12.68 -1.67 12.03
C SER A 138 11.67 -2.82 11.90
N GLN A 139 11.03 -3.18 13.01
CA GLN A 139 10.04 -4.23 13.10
C GLN A 139 8.94 -3.85 14.09
N THR A 140 7.69 -4.08 13.71
CA THR A 140 6.53 -3.96 14.61
C THR A 140 5.59 -5.16 14.42
N ILE A 141 5.07 -5.68 15.52
CA ILE A 141 4.04 -6.73 15.51
C ILE A 141 2.74 -6.07 15.98
N LEU A 142 1.72 -6.13 15.14
CA LEU A 142 0.43 -5.51 15.35
C LEU A 142 -0.64 -6.58 15.31
N ASP A 143 -1.54 -6.53 16.28
CA ASP A 143 -2.82 -7.24 16.21
C ASP A 143 -3.89 -6.19 15.89
N VAL A 144 -4.74 -6.49 14.91
CA VAL A 144 -5.79 -5.58 14.42
C VAL A 144 -7.14 -6.28 14.46
N ASN A 145 -8.15 -5.62 15.00
CA ASN A 145 -9.54 -6.05 14.94
C ASN A 145 -10.44 -4.89 14.48
N SER A 146 -11.72 -5.17 14.25
CA SER A 146 -12.64 -4.18 13.69
C SER A 146 -13.26 -3.23 14.71
N THR A 147 -13.05 -3.46 16.00
CA THR A 147 -13.65 -2.68 17.09
C THR A 147 -12.66 -1.68 17.66
N ASP A 148 -11.47 -2.15 18.03
CA ASP A 148 -10.42 -1.37 18.70
C ASP A 148 -9.34 -0.88 17.74
N GLY A 149 -9.40 -1.30 16.47
CA GLY A 149 -8.32 -1.06 15.52
C GLY A 149 -7.09 -1.88 15.87
N GLY A 150 -5.93 -1.24 15.84
CA GLY A 150 -4.64 -1.88 16.04
C GLY A 150 -4.06 -1.66 17.43
N HIS A 151 -3.40 -2.67 17.96
CA HIS A 151 -2.55 -2.56 19.13
C HIS A 151 -1.21 -3.25 18.90
N LYS A 152 -0.15 -2.68 19.47
CA LYS A 152 1.16 -3.30 19.48
C LYS A 152 1.18 -4.48 20.44
N VAL A 153 1.63 -5.63 19.96
CA VAL A 153 1.84 -6.80 20.82
C VAL A 153 3.04 -6.53 21.74
N THR A 154 2.80 -6.60 23.05
CA THR A 154 3.82 -6.47 24.11
C THR A 154 4.05 -7.84 24.77
N GLY A 155 5.24 -8.07 25.34
CA GLY A 155 5.57 -9.32 26.05
C GLY A 155 6.22 -10.42 25.18
N ARG A 156 6.16 -11.68 25.65
CA ARG A 156 6.74 -12.83 24.93
C ARG A 156 5.93 -13.11 23.68
N TYR A 157 6.54 -12.87 22.53
CA TYR A 157 5.93 -13.17 21.24
C TYR A 157 5.68 -14.67 21.08
N ASN A 158 4.43 -15.03 20.78
CA ASN A 158 4.08 -16.37 20.31
C ASN A 158 3.29 -16.25 18.99
N PRO A 159 3.84 -16.73 17.86
CA PRO A 159 3.16 -16.64 16.56
C PRO A 159 1.82 -17.38 16.53
N GLN A 160 1.61 -18.35 17.44
CA GLN A 160 0.40 -19.17 17.52
C GLN A 160 -0.70 -18.56 18.40
N GLN A 161 -0.38 -17.51 19.18
CA GLN A 161 -1.34 -16.84 20.07
C GLN A 161 -1.76 -15.50 19.46
N VAL A 162 -2.49 -15.56 18.35
CA VAL A 162 -3.27 -14.41 17.87
C VAL A 162 -4.61 -14.46 18.60
N PRO A 163 -5.03 -13.40 19.31
CA PRO A 163 -6.35 -13.38 19.93
C PRO A 163 -7.44 -13.69 18.91
N LYS A 164 -8.51 -14.33 19.36
CA LYS A 164 -9.66 -14.61 18.51
C LYS A 164 -10.16 -13.30 17.91
N ASP A 165 -10.50 -13.32 16.62
CA ASP A 165 -11.02 -12.18 15.85
C ASP A 165 -9.99 -11.09 15.51
N ASN A 166 -8.72 -11.29 15.87
CA ASN A 166 -7.62 -10.43 15.46
C ASN A 166 -6.90 -10.98 14.24
N ILE A 167 -6.45 -10.08 13.36
CA ILE A 167 -5.43 -10.35 12.35
C ILE A 167 -4.07 -9.93 12.90
N ARG A 168 -3.02 -10.66 12.54
CA ARG A 168 -1.65 -10.30 12.91
C ARG A 168 -0.86 -9.78 11.73
N ILE A 169 -0.29 -8.59 11.87
CA ILE A 169 0.60 -7.97 10.89
C ILE A 169 2.00 -7.86 11.48
N ILE A 170 2.96 -8.44 10.77
CA ILE A 170 4.40 -8.31 11.03
C ILE A 170 4.93 -7.27 10.07
N SER A 171 5.01 -6.01 10.53
CA SER A 171 5.54 -4.90 9.75
C SER A 171 7.06 -4.90 9.83
N LEU A 172 7.71 -5.07 8.69
CA LEU A 172 9.16 -5.05 8.51
C LEU A 172 9.52 -3.80 7.73
N ARG A 173 9.95 -2.76 8.47
CA ARG A 173 10.34 -1.50 7.87
C ARG A 173 11.65 -1.71 7.12
N VAL A 174 11.62 -1.40 5.83
CA VAL A 174 12.77 -1.39 4.93
C VAL A 174 12.77 -0.02 4.26
N GLY A 175 13.86 0.75 4.36
CA GLY A 175 13.96 2.08 3.76
C GLY A 175 14.19 2.02 2.25
N GLY A 176 13.35 1.26 1.55
CA GLY A 176 13.63 0.71 0.22
C GLY A 176 14.70 -0.38 0.26
N LEU A 177 15.11 -0.82 -0.92
CA LEU A 177 16.25 -1.72 -1.15
C LEU A 177 17.57 -0.96 -1.26
N THR A 178 17.62 0.22 -0.62
CA THR A 178 18.76 1.14 -0.70
C THR A 178 19.81 0.84 0.36
N ASN A 179 21.09 1.13 0.06
CA ASN A 179 22.18 1.12 1.03
C ASN A 179 22.10 2.27 2.06
N ASN A 180 21.16 3.21 1.89
CA ASN A 180 21.07 4.42 2.73
C ASN A 180 20.17 4.24 3.95
N SER A 181 19.69 3.02 4.20
CA SER A 181 18.89 2.71 5.38
C SER A 181 19.78 2.24 6.53
N ASN A 182 19.50 2.72 7.75
CA ASN A 182 20.17 2.27 8.98
C ASN A 182 19.91 0.77 9.28
N PHE A 183 19.04 0.11 8.51
CA PHE A 183 18.71 -1.30 8.66
C PHE A 183 18.61 -1.96 7.29
N LEU A 184 19.64 -2.74 6.95
CA LEU A 184 19.69 -3.53 5.73
C LEU A 184 18.54 -4.54 5.70
N TRP A 185 17.73 -4.52 4.63
CA TRP A 185 16.58 -5.40 4.48
C TRP A 185 16.96 -6.89 4.57
N GLN A 186 18.19 -7.23 4.18
CA GLN A 186 18.78 -8.57 4.25
C GLN A 186 18.77 -9.11 5.69
N ASN A 187 18.91 -8.24 6.69
CA ASN A 187 18.96 -8.65 8.10
C ASN A 187 17.63 -9.24 8.58
N HIS A 188 16.50 -8.88 7.96
CA HIS A 188 15.22 -9.50 8.27
C HIS A 188 15.22 -10.99 7.88
N PHE A 189 15.83 -11.34 6.74
CA PHE A 189 15.88 -12.70 6.22
C PHE A 189 16.95 -13.57 6.88
N ALA A 190 18.06 -12.97 7.35
CA ALA A 190 19.14 -13.70 8.02
C ALA A 190 18.71 -14.44 9.31
N SER A 191 17.56 -14.07 9.88
CA SER A 191 17.09 -14.55 11.19
C SER A 191 16.08 -15.72 11.13
N ASN A 192 15.95 -16.41 9.99
CA ASN A 192 14.94 -17.44 9.75
C ASN A 192 13.52 -16.91 10.07
N LEU A 193 13.07 -16.01 9.22
CA LEU A 193 11.90 -15.15 9.45
C LEU A 193 10.62 -15.93 9.79
N THR A 194 10.37 -17.06 9.13
CA THR A 194 9.19 -17.91 9.37
C THR A 194 9.28 -18.69 10.67
N LYS A 195 10.48 -19.09 11.10
CA LYS A 195 10.67 -19.63 12.46
C LYS A 195 10.38 -18.57 13.52
N ARG A 196 10.79 -17.33 13.27
CA ARG A 196 10.61 -16.22 14.22
C ARG A 196 9.18 -15.71 14.26
N PHE A 197 8.47 -15.63 13.13
CA PHE A 197 7.16 -14.97 13.03
C PHE A 197 6.01 -15.87 12.56
N GLY A 198 6.27 -17.15 12.33
CA GLY A 198 5.30 -18.06 11.73
C GLY A 198 5.27 -17.98 10.21
N HIS A 199 4.55 -18.93 9.60
CA HIS A 199 4.33 -18.95 8.15
C HIS A 199 3.19 -18.00 7.80
N PRO A 200 3.42 -16.96 6.96
CA PRO A 200 2.38 -16.03 6.61
C PRO A 200 1.38 -16.62 5.61
N SER A 201 0.15 -16.12 5.59
CA SER A 201 -0.76 -16.35 4.46
C SER A 201 -0.57 -15.33 3.35
N THR A 202 0.06 -14.19 3.66
CA THR A 202 0.21 -13.07 2.74
C THR A 202 1.51 -12.33 3.02
N ILE A 203 2.23 -12.03 1.95
CA ILE A 203 3.41 -11.21 1.94
C ILE A 203 3.07 -9.95 1.16
N ILE A 204 3.26 -8.77 1.76
CA ILE A 204 3.05 -7.49 1.09
C ILE A 204 4.42 -6.84 0.87
N LEU A 205 4.68 -6.42 -0.36
CA LEU A 205 5.91 -5.73 -0.77
C LEU A 205 5.57 -4.30 -1.18
N SER A 206 6.07 -3.30 -0.45
CA SER A 206 5.80 -1.87 -0.66
C SER A 206 7.11 -1.08 -0.63
N LEU A 207 7.90 -1.19 -1.69
CA LEU A 207 9.32 -0.80 -1.71
C LEU A 207 9.62 0.45 -2.55
N THR A 208 8.74 0.80 -3.50
CA THR A 208 9.10 1.68 -4.62
C THR A 208 9.47 3.10 -4.23
N ASN A 209 8.84 3.72 -3.23
CA ASN A 209 9.01 5.17 -3.02
C ASN A 209 10.44 5.57 -2.68
N TRP A 210 11.07 4.86 -1.76
CA TRP A 210 12.45 5.14 -1.38
C TRP A 210 13.43 4.80 -2.51
N ASP A 211 13.26 3.65 -3.16
CA ASP A 211 14.13 3.27 -4.28
C ASP A 211 14.02 4.24 -5.45
N ALA A 212 12.79 4.60 -5.84
CA ALA A 212 12.55 5.60 -6.87
C ALA A 212 13.20 6.94 -6.49
N ALA A 213 13.14 7.37 -5.24
CA ALA A 213 13.73 8.64 -4.80
C ALA A 213 15.26 8.64 -4.75
N PHE A 214 15.89 7.53 -4.35
CA PHE A 214 17.29 7.51 -3.89
C PHE A 214 18.25 6.59 -4.67
N THR A 215 17.78 5.73 -5.58
CA THR A 215 18.68 4.78 -6.29
C THR A 215 18.59 4.92 -7.81
N SER A 216 19.40 4.19 -8.58
CA SER A 216 19.12 3.97 -10.00
C SER A 216 18.20 2.77 -10.19
N LEU A 217 17.47 2.71 -11.31
CA LEU A 217 16.66 1.55 -11.65
C LEU A 217 17.51 0.28 -11.75
N SER A 218 18.74 0.38 -12.25
CA SER A 218 19.69 -0.74 -12.33
C SER A 218 20.12 -1.26 -10.96
N TYR A 219 20.38 -0.37 -10.00
CA TYR A 219 20.73 -0.77 -8.65
C TYR A 219 19.52 -1.43 -7.96
N PHE A 220 18.33 -0.83 -8.09
CA PHE A 220 17.08 -1.41 -7.59
C PHE A 220 16.83 -2.80 -8.16
N ALA A 221 17.02 -2.99 -9.47
CA ALA A 221 16.90 -4.28 -10.13
C ALA A 221 17.79 -5.35 -9.49
N ASN A 222 19.08 -5.05 -9.30
CA ASN A 222 20.03 -5.99 -8.68
C ASN A 222 19.63 -6.35 -7.24
N GLN A 223 19.16 -5.38 -6.45
CA GLN A 223 18.73 -5.66 -5.08
C GLN A 223 17.40 -6.41 -5.02
N LEU A 224 16.49 -6.12 -5.95
CA LEU A 224 15.21 -6.82 -6.07
C LEU A 224 15.44 -8.30 -6.42
N ASP A 225 16.43 -8.59 -7.27
CA ASP A 225 16.82 -9.97 -7.59
C ASP A 225 17.23 -10.74 -6.34
N MET A 226 18.11 -10.15 -5.52
CA MET A 226 18.50 -10.75 -4.24
C MET A 226 17.31 -10.91 -3.29
N LEU A 227 16.39 -9.94 -3.24
CA LEU A 227 15.18 -10.05 -2.42
C LEU A 227 14.31 -11.22 -2.85
N MET A 228 14.10 -11.39 -4.17
CA MET A 228 13.28 -12.48 -4.70
C MET A 228 13.89 -13.85 -4.38
N GLU A 229 15.21 -14.00 -4.45
CA GLU A 229 15.91 -15.21 -3.99
C GLU A 229 15.62 -15.48 -2.51
N ARG A 230 15.77 -14.46 -1.64
CA ARG A 230 15.49 -14.60 -0.20
C ARG A 230 14.04 -14.95 0.09
N ILE A 231 13.08 -14.37 -0.64
CA ILE A 231 11.66 -14.75 -0.54
C ILE A 231 11.48 -16.22 -0.94
N ASN A 232 12.10 -16.65 -2.04
CA ASN A 232 11.97 -18.02 -2.51
C ASN A 232 12.56 -19.05 -1.53
N ASP A 233 13.68 -18.73 -0.89
CA ASP A 233 14.35 -19.58 0.09
C ASP A 233 13.60 -19.62 1.43
N THR A 234 12.98 -18.51 1.82
CA THR A 234 12.34 -18.36 3.14
C THR A 234 10.93 -18.92 3.17
N TYR A 235 10.18 -18.80 2.07
CA TYR A 235 8.77 -19.17 2.00
C TYR A 235 8.52 -20.37 1.08
N ASP A 236 7.54 -21.18 1.46
CA ASP A 236 7.21 -22.45 0.80
C ASP A 236 6.33 -22.31 -0.45
N GLY A 237 5.84 -21.11 -0.76
CA GLY A 237 4.91 -20.87 -1.87
C GLY A 237 3.43 -20.83 -1.47
N SER A 238 3.09 -21.18 -0.22
CA SER A 238 1.70 -21.19 0.25
C SER A 238 1.11 -19.80 0.53
N ALA A 239 1.96 -18.78 0.64
CA ALA A 239 1.55 -17.40 0.83
C ALA A 239 1.20 -16.72 -0.49
N LYS A 240 0.21 -15.82 -0.46
CA LYS A 240 -0.02 -14.88 -1.56
C LYS A 240 1.00 -13.74 -1.48
N ILE A 241 1.45 -13.23 -2.62
CA ILE A 241 2.28 -12.02 -2.68
C ILE A 241 1.43 -10.88 -3.23
N ILE A 242 1.37 -9.78 -2.48
CA ILE A 242 0.76 -8.53 -2.91
C ILE A 242 1.88 -7.52 -3.13
N VAL A 243 2.01 -7.04 -4.37
CA VAL A 243 2.91 -5.95 -4.73
C VAL A 243 2.12 -4.65 -4.63
N ARG A 244 2.49 -3.79 -3.69
CA ARG A 244 1.88 -2.47 -3.55
C ARG A 244 2.77 -1.43 -4.23
N THR A 245 2.20 -0.68 -5.17
CA THR A 245 2.93 0.31 -5.95
C THR A 245 3.35 1.52 -5.11
N GLY A 246 4.24 2.32 -5.68
CA GLY A 246 4.71 3.54 -5.06
C GLY A 246 3.71 4.68 -5.21
N GLN A 247 3.39 5.36 -4.10
CA GLN A 247 2.66 6.63 -4.15
C GLN A 247 3.47 7.68 -4.91
N TYR A 248 2.88 8.32 -5.91
CA TYR A 248 3.53 9.31 -6.79
C TYR A 248 3.60 10.74 -6.23
N PHE A 249 3.07 10.96 -5.02
CA PHE A 249 3.14 12.24 -4.32
C PHE A 249 4.03 12.20 -3.08
N CYS A 250 4.50 11.02 -2.67
CA CYS A 250 5.29 10.85 -1.46
C CYS A 250 6.80 10.86 -1.70
N CYS A 251 7.40 11.98 -1.26
CA CYS A 251 8.74 12.22 -0.70
C CYS A 251 9.12 13.63 -1.13
N HIS A 252 9.43 14.53 -0.18
CA HIS A 252 9.68 15.96 -0.43
C HIS A 252 10.23 16.35 -1.80
N THR A 253 9.56 17.36 -2.36
CA THR A 253 10.06 18.33 -3.33
C THR A 253 11.54 18.61 -3.13
N ASP A 254 12.24 18.72 -4.26
CA ASP A 254 13.66 18.95 -4.47
C ASP A 254 14.17 20.27 -3.86
N THR A 255 14.06 20.43 -2.53
CA THR A 255 14.53 21.62 -1.79
C THR A 255 15.63 21.30 -0.79
N SER A 256 16.02 20.03 -0.65
CA SER A 256 17.15 19.59 0.17
C SER A 256 18.39 19.39 -0.72
N SER A 257 19.59 19.71 -0.22
CA SER A 257 20.86 19.49 -0.92
C SER A 257 21.13 18.03 -1.35
N SER A 258 20.40 17.06 -0.79
CA SER A 258 20.34 15.69 -1.31
C SER A 258 19.38 15.62 -2.51
N HIS A 259 19.95 15.52 -3.71
CA HIS A 259 19.28 15.57 -5.02
C HIS A 259 18.29 14.40 -5.21
N ARG A 260 17.05 14.53 -4.75
CA ARG A 260 16.02 13.48 -4.87
C ARG A 260 15.52 13.42 -6.30
N ARG A 261 15.62 12.25 -6.92
CA ARG A 261 15.16 12.05 -8.31
C ARG A 261 13.73 11.54 -8.26
N TYR A 262 12.75 12.42 -8.24
CA TYR A 262 11.35 12.01 -8.07
C TYR A 262 10.45 12.57 -9.16
N SER A 263 9.73 11.68 -9.85
CA SER A 263 8.66 12.04 -10.79
C SER A 263 7.65 10.90 -10.89
N ARG A 264 6.43 11.21 -11.37
CA ARG A 264 5.40 10.19 -11.64
C ARG A 264 5.89 9.12 -12.62
N LEU A 265 6.53 9.54 -13.71
CA LEU A 265 7.08 8.62 -14.72
C LEU A 265 8.15 7.71 -14.14
N ARG A 266 8.96 8.23 -13.22
CA ARG A 266 10.02 7.46 -12.58
C ARG A 266 9.47 6.43 -11.59
N ASN A 267 8.49 6.78 -10.74
CA ASN A 267 7.82 5.79 -9.89
C ASN A 267 7.17 4.70 -10.74
N ARG A 268 6.42 5.10 -11.78
CA ARG A 268 5.81 4.15 -12.72
C ARG A 268 6.83 3.20 -13.35
N ALA A 269 8.02 3.68 -13.71
CA ALA A 269 9.08 2.81 -14.25
C ALA A 269 9.59 1.78 -13.22
N PHE A 270 9.74 2.17 -11.95
CA PHE A 270 10.13 1.26 -10.88
C PHE A 270 9.01 0.28 -10.54
N ASP A 271 7.76 0.73 -10.45
CA ASP A 271 6.59 -0.12 -10.19
C ASP A 271 6.40 -1.15 -11.30
N ASN A 272 6.43 -0.71 -12.56
CA ASN A 272 6.34 -1.62 -13.72
C ASN A 272 7.44 -2.68 -13.67
N TYR A 273 8.68 -2.28 -13.35
CA TYR A 273 9.80 -3.22 -13.24
C TYR A 273 9.59 -4.20 -12.08
N LEU A 274 9.23 -3.71 -10.89
CA LEU A 274 8.96 -4.52 -9.69
C LEU A 274 7.89 -5.58 -9.96
N ILE A 275 6.75 -5.15 -10.50
CA ILE A 275 5.62 -6.02 -10.82
C ILE A 275 6.03 -7.07 -11.86
N SER A 276 6.67 -6.65 -12.95
CA SER A 276 7.08 -7.55 -14.03
C SER A 276 8.11 -8.58 -13.55
N ALA A 277 9.11 -8.16 -12.77
CA ALA A 277 10.14 -9.03 -12.24
C ALA A 277 9.56 -10.07 -11.26
N ILE A 278 8.69 -9.65 -10.34
CA ILE A 278 8.04 -10.56 -9.38
C ILE A 278 7.14 -11.57 -10.11
N ARG A 279 6.29 -11.11 -11.05
CA ARG A 279 5.45 -12.01 -11.84
C ARG A 279 6.29 -13.03 -12.62
N LEU A 280 7.36 -12.58 -13.27
CA LEU A 280 8.24 -13.44 -14.06
C LEU A 280 8.96 -14.49 -13.21
N ARG A 281 9.53 -14.10 -12.07
CA ARG A 281 10.40 -14.99 -11.27
C ARG A 281 9.66 -15.79 -10.21
N LEU A 282 8.62 -15.23 -9.62
CA LEU A 282 7.89 -15.83 -8.50
C LEU A 282 6.49 -16.32 -8.90
N GLY A 283 5.93 -15.88 -10.03
CA GLY A 283 4.54 -16.20 -10.43
C GLY A 283 4.26 -17.68 -10.71
N LYS A 284 5.28 -18.52 -10.90
CA LYS A 284 5.11 -19.99 -10.98
C LYS A 284 4.86 -20.65 -9.63
N LYS A 285 5.38 -20.05 -8.54
CA LYS A 285 5.33 -20.61 -7.18
C LYS A 285 4.29 -19.92 -6.30
N TYR A 286 4.01 -18.64 -6.58
CA TYR A 286 3.18 -17.80 -5.74
C TYR A 286 2.00 -17.21 -6.53
N ASP A 287 0.88 -17.03 -5.84
CA ASP A 287 -0.27 -16.26 -6.32
C ASP A 287 0.04 -14.75 -6.14
N ILE A 288 0.29 -14.05 -7.25
CA ILE A 288 0.76 -12.65 -7.28
C ILE A 288 -0.39 -11.70 -7.59
N HIS A 289 -0.60 -10.72 -6.71
CA HIS A 289 -1.58 -9.65 -6.86
C HIS A 289 -0.91 -8.28 -6.84
N VAL A 290 -1.50 -7.30 -7.51
CA VAL A 290 -1.04 -5.90 -7.48
C VAL A 290 -2.05 -5.08 -6.71
N TRP A 291 -1.59 -4.29 -5.74
CA TRP A 291 -2.37 -3.27 -5.05
C TRP A 291 -1.87 -1.91 -5.51
N ASP A 292 -2.54 -1.33 -6.50
CA ASP A 292 -2.18 0.00 -7.02
C ASP A 292 -2.71 1.11 -6.09
N VAL A 293 -1.91 2.18 -5.88
CA VAL A 293 -2.19 3.26 -4.91
C VAL A 293 -1.94 4.66 -5.42
#